data_AF-A0AA36MYG8-F1
#
_entry.id   AF-A0AA36MYG8-F1
#
_cell.length_a   1.000
_cell.length_b   1.000
_cell.length_c   1.000
_cell.angle_alpha   90.00
_cell.angle_beta   90.00
_cell.angle_gamma   90.00
#
_symmetry.space_group_name_H-M   'P 1'
#
loop_
_entity.id
_entity.type
_entity.pdbx_description
1 polymer ?
#
loop_
_entity_poly.entity_id
_entity_poly.type
_entity_poly.pdbx_seq_one_letter_code
_entity_poly.pdbx_strand_id
1 'polypeptide(L)'
;MSTVFEIHPLHGDVVPSEHAGTFSYVADGARQILIRPPPSDGKSKSALEDCGRLAWTLATHVRRRSVELLARALPHGVDAQRAAESLGLQGPDDLEAWLATEFPNQALLRGDRLDCAKVCACFAEEQAQVAQREEASRRDTELSTFVVSHEEVLKRAEQKKAAKAASKAEKKAKKEKKREKKRAKKEKKRQKKEKKENRTAKKAKPGLAMFLGLVLVDTKEGF
;
A
#
# COMPACT_ATOMS: atom_id res chain seq x y z
N MET A 1 -16.50 -46.81 42.14
CA MET A 1 -16.52 -45.61 43.00
C MET A 1 -17.27 -44.54 42.24
N SER A 2 -18.55 -44.34 42.54
CA SER A 2 -19.44 -43.41 41.83
C SER A 2 -19.63 -42.17 42.71
N THR A 3 -19.28 -40.99 42.20
CA THR A 3 -19.57 -39.71 42.86
C THR A 3 -20.87 -39.14 42.31
N VAL A 4 -21.89 -39.11 43.16
CA VAL A 4 -23.17 -38.42 42.94
C VAL A 4 -22.98 -36.97 43.37
N PHE A 5 -23.32 -36.01 42.50
CA PHE A 5 -23.42 -34.59 42.86
C PHE A 5 -24.90 -34.21 42.90
N GLU A 6 -25.39 -33.89 44.11
CA GLU A 6 -26.67 -33.23 44.32
C GLU A 6 -26.54 -31.74 43.99
N ILE A 7 -27.43 -31.25 43.12
CA ILE A 7 -27.57 -29.82 42.82
C ILE A 7 -28.92 -29.39 43.40
N HIS A 8 -28.87 -28.51 44.41
CA HIS A 8 -30.07 -27.88 44.97
C HIS A 8 -30.51 -26.69 44.09
N PRO A 9 -31.81 -26.57 43.76
CA PRO A 9 -32.35 -25.39 43.11
C PRO A 9 -32.63 -24.29 44.14
N LEU A 10 -31.93 -23.15 44.02
CA LEU A 10 -32.29 -21.93 44.73
C LEU A 10 -33.50 -21.30 44.06
N HIS A 11 -34.62 -21.31 44.77
CA HIS A 11 -35.83 -20.55 44.42
C HIS A 11 -35.54 -19.06 44.66
N GLY A 12 -35.53 -18.27 43.57
CA GLY A 12 -35.53 -16.82 43.63
C GLY A 12 -36.93 -16.31 43.30
N ASP A 13 -37.62 -15.78 44.30
CA ASP A 13 -38.90 -15.08 44.13
C ASP A 13 -38.70 -13.79 43.34
N VAL A 14 -39.39 -13.69 42.20
CA VAL A 14 -39.44 -12.50 41.36
C VAL A 14 -40.62 -11.64 41.81
N VAL A 15 -40.34 -10.51 42.44
CA VAL A 15 -41.35 -9.48 42.72
C VAL A 15 -41.33 -8.47 41.57
N PRO A 16 -42.46 -8.22 40.88
CA PRO A 16 -42.53 -7.19 39.85
C PRO A 16 -42.61 -5.80 40.50
N SER A 17 -41.66 -4.92 40.17
CA SER A 17 -41.70 -3.50 40.54
C SER A 17 -42.15 -2.70 39.32
N GLU A 18 -43.34 -2.12 39.40
CA GLU A 18 -43.93 -1.23 38.40
C GLU A 18 -43.37 0.19 38.53
N HIS A 19 -42.13 0.44 38.09
CA HIS A 19 -41.72 1.82 37.81
C HIS A 19 -40.99 1.92 36.46
N ALA A 20 -41.55 2.78 35.62
CA ALA A 20 -41.08 3.09 34.29
C ALA A 20 -39.72 3.80 34.33
N GLY A 21 -38.81 3.32 33.49
CA GLY A 21 -37.62 4.04 33.08
C GLY A 21 -36.36 3.67 33.86
N THR A 22 -35.39 3.11 33.12
CA THR A 22 -34.02 2.75 33.54
C THR A 22 -33.90 1.34 34.16
N PHE A 23 -33.67 0.35 33.28
CA PHE A 23 -33.25 -0.98 33.69
C PHE A 23 -31.78 -0.89 34.13
N SER A 24 -31.54 -0.86 35.44
CA SER A 24 -30.20 -1.06 36.01
C SER A 24 -30.15 -2.43 36.63
N TYR A 25 -29.36 -3.32 36.01
CA TYR A 25 -29.07 -4.63 36.56
C TYR A 25 -28.04 -4.45 37.68
N VAL A 26 -28.50 -4.33 38.92
CA VAL A 26 -27.60 -4.34 40.09
C VAL A 26 -27.31 -5.80 40.42
N ALA A 27 -26.30 -6.36 39.76
CA ALA A 27 -25.64 -7.56 40.26
C ALA A 27 -24.84 -7.16 41.49
N ASP A 28 -25.38 -7.50 42.67
CA ASP A 28 -24.72 -7.30 43.95
C ASP A 28 -23.36 -8.02 43.94
N GLY A 29 -22.27 -7.23 43.96
CA GLY A 29 -20.89 -7.73 43.97
C GLY A 29 -19.98 -7.30 42.81
N ALA A 30 -20.47 -6.57 41.80
CA ALA A 30 -19.62 -6.06 40.73
C ALA A 30 -19.09 -4.65 41.07
N ARG A 31 -17.78 -4.52 41.24
CA ARG A 31 -17.08 -3.23 41.24
C ARG A 31 -17.56 -2.43 40.02
N GLN A 32 -18.22 -1.29 40.24
CA GLN A 32 -18.50 -0.32 39.19
C GLN A 32 -17.18 0.15 38.60
N ILE A 33 -16.76 -0.48 37.50
CA ILE A 33 -15.77 0.13 36.61
C ILE A 33 -16.55 1.21 35.88
N LEU A 34 -16.58 2.40 36.48
CA LEU A 34 -17.04 3.62 35.84
C LEU A 34 -16.04 3.92 34.71
N ILE A 35 -16.26 3.33 33.54
CA ILE A 35 -15.50 3.66 32.33
C ILE A 35 -15.95 5.06 31.93
N ARG A 36 -15.29 6.08 32.47
CA ARG A 36 -15.40 7.44 31.96
C ARG A 36 -14.87 7.45 30.52
N PRO A 37 -15.68 7.80 29.52
CA PRO A 37 -15.15 7.97 28.18
C PRO A 37 -14.08 9.07 28.22
N PRO A 38 -12.90 8.85 27.60
CA PRO A 38 -11.84 9.84 27.60
C PRO A 38 -12.33 11.12 26.90
N PRO A 39 -11.83 12.30 27.30
CA PRO A 39 -12.20 13.56 26.66
C PRO A 39 -11.84 13.52 25.17
N SER A 40 -12.84 13.77 24.32
CA SER A 40 -12.71 13.68 22.87
C SER A 40 -12.04 14.93 22.29
N ASP A 41 -10.73 14.91 22.11
CA ASP A 41 -10.07 15.81 21.17
C ASP A 41 -10.53 15.46 19.76
N GLY A 42 -10.88 16.44 18.91
CA GLY A 42 -11.59 16.27 17.63
C GLY A 42 -10.97 15.34 16.57
N LYS A 43 -9.84 14.68 16.84
CA LYS A 43 -9.27 13.58 16.06
C LYS A 43 -9.81 12.18 16.44
N SER A 44 -10.54 12.08 17.55
CA SER A 44 -11.06 10.80 18.09
C SER A 44 -12.35 10.31 17.44
N LYS A 45 -13.09 11.17 16.73
CA LYS A 45 -14.33 10.79 16.03
C LYS A 45 -14.07 9.80 14.91
N SER A 46 -13.03 10.01 14.09
CA SER A 46 -12.68 9.10 13.00
C SER A 46 -12.22 7.74 13.54
N ALA A 47 -11.46 7.71 14.64
CA ALA A 47 -11.00 6.45 15.24
C ALA A 47 -12.17 5.61 15.82
N LEU A 48 -13.18 6.25 16.42
CA LEU A 48 -14.38 5.57 16.89
C LEU A 48 -15.22 5.03 15.72
N GLU A 49 -15.35 5.80 14.64
CA GLU A 49 -16.03 5.36 13.41
C GLU A 49 -15.30 4.19 12.75
N ASP A 50 -13.97 4.21 12.70
CA ASP A 50 -13.14 3.12 12.16
C ASP A 50 -13.26 1.86 13.01
N CYS A 51 -13.25 1.98 14.34
CA CYS A 51 -13.51 0.88 15.26
C CYS A 51 -14.92 0.30 15.07
N GLY A 52 -15.93 1.16 14.88
CA GLY A 52 -17.30 0.73 14.57
C GLY A 52 -17.38 -0.07 13.27
N ARG A 53 -16.71 0.40 12.21
CA ARG A 53 -16.62 -0.32 10.93
C ARG A 53 -15.93 -1.67 11.08
N LEU A 54 -14.80 -1.72 11.77
CA LEU A 54 -14.07 -2.97 12.00
C LEU A 54 -14.91 -3.96 12.83
N ALA A 55 -15.57 -3.49 13.88
CA ALA A 55 -16.46 -4.32 14.69
C ALA A 55 -17.61 -4.88 13.84
N TRP A 56 -18.18 -4.08 12.94
CA TRP A 56 -19.24 -4.51 12.04
C TRP A 56 -18.76 -5.58 11.03
N THR A 57 -17.58 -5.39 10.44
CA THR A 57 -16.98 -6.37 9.52
C THR A 57 -16.72 -7.70 10.22
N LEU A 58 -16.17 -7.67 11.43
CA LEU A 58 -15.94 -8.89 12.22
C LEU A 58 -17.25 -9.55 12.65
N ALA A 59 -18.22 -8.77 13.11
CA ALA A 59 -19.54 -9.26 13.49
C ALA A 59 -20.23 -9.98 12.33
N THR A 60 -20.06 -9.48 11.10
CA THR A 60 -20.62 -10.11 9.89
C THR A 60 -20.08 -11.52 9.70
N HIS A 61 -18.77 -11.73 9.78
CA HIS A 61 -18.16 -13.07 9.67
C HIS A 61 -18.61 -14.01 10.79
N VAL A 62 -18.70 -13.50 12.03
CA VAL A 62 -19.18 -14.29 13.17
C VAL A 62 -20.63 -14.70 12.97
N ARG A 63 -21.52 -13.76 12.62
CA ARG A 63 -22.94 -14.03 12.34
C ARG A 63 -23.10 -15.03 11.21
N ARG A 64 -22.34 -14.88 10.14
CA ARG A 64 -22.34 -15.80 9.00
C ARG A 64 -22.01 -17.23 9.42
N ARG A 65 -20.95 -17.40 10.22
CA ARG A 65 -20.59 -18.72 10.77
C ARG A 65 -21.64 -19.25 11.75
N SER A 66 -22.21 -18.40 12.59
CA SER A 66 -23.27 -18.78 13.52
C SER A 66 -24.53 -19.25 12.80
N VAL A 67 -24.94 -18.59 11.71
CA VAL A 67 -26.06 -19.01 10.86
C VAL A 67 -25.81 -20.37 10.23
N GLU A 68 -24.60 -20.61 9.73
CA GLU A 68 -24.22 -21.92 9.20
C GLU A 68 -24.33 -23.02 10.26
N LEU A 69 -23.85 -22.74 11.49
CA LEU A 69 -23.95 -23.69 12.60
C LEU A 69 -25.40 -23.94 13.02
N LEU A 70 -26.21 -22.89 13.11
CA LEU A 70 -27.65 -23.00 13.38
C LEU A 70 -28.35 -23.86 12.33
N ALA A 71 -28.03 -23.64 11.04
CA ALA A 71 -28.62 -24.38 9.95
C ALA A 71 -28.25 -25.87 9.96
N ARG A 72 -27.01 -26.20 10.35
CA ARG A 72 -26.56 -27.59 10.52
C ARG A 72 -27.17 -28.27 11.75
N ALA A 73 -27.34 -27.53 12.84
CA ALA A 73 -27.89 -28.07 14.09
C ALA A 73 -29.41 -28.28 14.01
N LEU A 74 -30.12 -27.44 13.25
CA LEU A 74 -31.58 -27.40 13.20
C LEU A 74 -32.09 -27.55 11.76
N PRO A 75 -32.01 -28.75 11.17
CA PRO A 75 -32.34 -28.98 9.75
C PRO A 75 -33.81 -28.70 9.40
N HIS A 76 -34.69 -28.70 10.40
CA HIS A 76 -36.12 -28.43 10.21
C HIS A 76 -36.48 -26.93 10.17
N GLY A 77 -35.48 -26.04 10.31
CA GLY A 77 -35.68 -24.60 10.34
C GLY A 77 -35.84 -24.03 11.75
N VAL A 78 -35.42 -22.78 11.92
CA VAL A 78 -35.45 -22.05 13.20
C VAL A 78 -36.45 -20.91 13.10
N ASP A 79 -37.15 -20.59 14.19
CA ASP A 79 -37.96 -19.38 14.27
C ASP A 79 -37.10 -18.12 14.05
N ALA A 80 -37.61 -17.16 13.30
CA ALA A 80 -36.88 -15.96 12.89
C ALA A 80 -36.50 -15.08 14.09
N GLN A 81 -37.39 -14.95 15.10
CA GLN A 81 -37.09 -14.21 16.33
C GLN A 81 -35.92 -14.87 17.07
N ARG A 82 -35.99 -16.19 17.25
CA ARG A 82 -34.93 -16.94 17.95
C ARG A 82 -33.60 -16.94 17.20
N ALA A 83 -33.66 -16.99 15.86
CA ALA A 83 -32.47 -16.88 15.02
C ALA A 83 -31.84 -15.48 15.13
N ALA A 84 -32.65 -14.42 15.10
CA ALA A 84 -32.19 -13.04 15.28
C ALA A 84 -31.48 -12.84 16.62
N GLU A 85 -32.10 -13.30 17.72
CA GLU A 85 -31.52 -13.23 19.07
C GLU A 85 -30.19 -13.97 19.17
N SER A 86 -30.12 -15.17 18.58
CA SER A 86 -28.89 -15.99 18.56
C SER A 86 -27.73 -15.33 17.79
N LEU A 87 -28.04 -14.39 16.89
CA LEU A 87 -27.07 -13.63 16.08
C LEU A 87 -26.79 -12.23 16.64
N GLY A 88 -27.43 -11.86 17.75
CA GLY A 88 -27.34 -10.53 18.33
C GLY A 88 -27.94 -9.44 17.43
N LEU A 89 -29.06 -9.76 16.75
CA LEU A 89 -29.88 -8.81 15.99
C LEU A 89 -31.10 -8.41 16.82
N GLN A 90 -31.73 -7.26 16.53
CA GLN A 90 -32.82 -6.74 17.37
C GLN A 90 -34.14 -7.50 17.15
N GLY A 91 -34.33 -8.10 15.98
CA GLY A 91 -35.57 -8.80 15.63
C GLY A 91 -35.55 -9.46 14.25
N PRO A 92 -36.69 -10.00 13.80
CA PRO A 92 -36.81 -10.74 12.55
C PRO A 92 -36.63 -9.85 11.32
N ASP A 93 -37.06 -8.59 11.38
CA ASP A 93 -36.89 -7.62 10.28
C ASP A 93 -35.40 -7.31 10.04
N ASP A 94 -34.63 -7.14 11.12
CA ASP A 94 -33.17 -6.96 11.06
C ASP A 94 -32.48 -8.22 10.50
N LEU A 95 -32.96 -9.41 10.86
CA LEU A 95 -32.48 -10.67 10.32
C LEU A 95 -32.75 -10.75 8.81
N GLU A 96 -33.94 -10.40 8.36
CA GLU A 96 -34.29 -10.38 6.93
C GLU A 96 -33.40 -9.40 6.16
N ALA A 97 -33.25 -8.16 6.66
CA ALA A 97 -32.40 -7.15 6.03
C ALA A 97 -30.93 -7.60 5.94
N TRP A 98 -30.42 -8.21 7.01
CA TRP A 98 -29.06 -8.74 7.03
C TRP A 98 -28.89 -9.92 6.07
N LEU A 99 -29.83 -10.87 6.03
CA LEU A 99 -29.81 -12.01 5.11
C LEU A 99 -29.90 -11.56 3.64
N ALA A 100 -30.71 -10.54 3.33
CA ALA A 100 -30.82 -9.98 1.99
C ALA A 100 -29.51 -9.32 1.53
N THR A 101 -28.74 -8.76 2.47
CA THR A 101 -27.43 -8.16 2.20
C THR A 101 -26.36 -9.22 1.96
N GLU A 102 -26.32 -10.26 2.79
CA GLU A 102 -25.29 -11.31 2.74
C GLU A 102 -25.53 -12.37 1.66
N PHE A 103 -26.80 -12.69 1.38
CA PHE A 103 -27.22 -13.71 0.43
C PHE A 103 -28.19 -13.10 -0.59
N PRO A 104 -27.70 -12.20 -1.46
CA PRO A 104 -28.55 -11.55 -2.44
C PRO A 104 -29.20 -12.60 -3.36
N ASN A 105 -30.49 -12.40 -3.64
CA ASN A 105 -31.33 -13.28 -4.46
C ASN A 105 -31.71 -14.63 -3.83
N GLN A 106 -31.38 -14.88 -2.56
CA GLN A 106 -31.76 -16.11 -1.86
C GLN A 106 -32.89 -15.84 -0.87
N ALA A 107 -34.05 -16.46 -1.10
CA ALA A 107 -35.16 -16.43 -0.14
C ALA A 107 -34.90 -17.45 0.98
N LEU A 108 -34.14 -17.03 1.98
CA LEU A 108 -33.73 -17.85 3.13
C LEU A 108 -34.77 -17.86 4.27
N LEU A 109 -35.70 -16.92 4.27
CA LEU A 109 -36.84 -16.92 5.19
C LEU A 109 -38.09 -17.44 4.47
N ARG A 110 -38.89 -18.24 5.19
CA ARG A 110 -40.19 -18.75 4.73
C ARG A 110 -41.24 -18.39 5.77
N GLY A 111 -41.80 -17.18 5.65
CA GLY A 111 -42.58 -16.57 6.73
C GLY A 111 -41.67 -16.32 7.94
N ASP A 112 -42.14 -16.67 9.13
CA ASP A 112 -41.40 -16.43 10.38
C ASP A 112 -40.34 -17.50 10.70
N ARG A 113 -39.88 -18.27 9.70
CA ARG A 113 -38.89 -19.34 9.91
C ARG A 113 -37.74 -19.26 8.92
N LEU A 114 -36.53 -19.42 9.44
CA LEU A 114 -35.30 -19.59 8.69
C LEU A 114 -35.26 -20.98 8.05
N ASP A 115 -35.15 -21.00 6.72
CA ASP A 115 -35.01 -22.22 5.91
C ASP A 115 -33.56 -22.71 5.94
N CYS A 116 -33.25 -23.48 6.99
CA CYS A 116 -31.91 -24.00 7.23
C CYS A 116 -31.39 -24.90 6.10
N ALA A 117 -32.27 -25.57 5.35
CA ALA A 117 -31.86 -26.39 4.21
C ALA A 117 -31.29 -25.53 3.08
N LYS A 118 -31.96 -24.41 2.76
CA LYS A 118 -31.46 -23.45 1.77
C LYS A 118 -30.19 -22.76 2.23
N VAL A 119 -30.10 -22.37 3.51
CA VAL A 119 -28.87 -21.80 4.08
C VAL A 119 -27.69 -22.75 3.87
N CYS A 120 -27.86 -24.03 4.23
CA CYS A 120 -26.83 -25.05 4.01
C CYS A 120 -26.45 -25.20 2.53
N ALA A 121 -27.43 -25.17 1.61
CA ALA A 121 -27.17 -25.21 0.18
C ALA A 121 -26.35 -24.00 -0.32
N CYS A 122 -26.69 -22.78 0.13
CA CYS A 122 -25.93 -21.57 -0.24
C CYS A 122 -24.46 -21.67 0.20
N PHE A 123 -24.19 -22.15 1.41
CA PHE A 123 -22.81 -22.35 1.88
C PHE A 123 -22.09 -23.46 1.12
N ALA A 124 -22.78 -24.52 0.72
CA ALA A 124 -22.20 -25.58 -0.10
C ALA A 124 -21.82 -25.08 -1.49
N GLU A 125 -22.68 -24.26 -2.12
CA GLU A 125 -22.41 -23.62 -3.42
C GLU A 125 -21.20 -22.68 -3.32
N GLU A 126 -21.13 -21.86 -2.28
CA GLU A 126 -19.98 -20.97 -2.08
C GLU A 126 -18.70 -21.75 -1.86
N GLN A 127 -18.70 -22.80 -1.04
CA GLN A 127 -17.52 -23.66 -0.84
C GLN A 127 -17.09 -24.33 -2.15
N ALA A 128 -18.03 -24.78 -2.98
CA ALA A 128 -17.72 -25.33 -4.30
C ALA A 128 -17.08 -24.27 -5.21
N GLN A 129 -17.58 -23.03 -5.20
CA GLN A 129 -16.98 -21.93 -5.97
C GLN A 129 -15.58 -21.55 -5.45
N VAL A 130 -15.37 -21.53 -4.14
CA VAL A 130 -14.04 -21.30 -3.54
C VAL A 130 -13.08 -22.40 -3.97
N ALA A 131 -13.48 -23.68 -3.88
CA ALA A 131 -12.66 -24.80 -4.32
C ALA A 131 -12.30 -24.70 -5.81
N GLN A 132 -13.25 -24.33 -6.67
CA GLN A 132 -12.98 -24.11 -8.10
C GLN A 132 -11.99 -22.97 -8.35
N ARG A 133 -12.11 -21.86 -7.60
CA ARG A 133 -11.17 -20.73 -7.70
C ARG A 133 -9.78 -21.10 -7.21
N GLU A 134 -9.68 -21.86 -6.12
CA GLU A 134 -8.41 -22.37 -5.63
C GLU A 134 -7.77 -23.32 -6.65
N GLU A 135 -8.55 -24.19 -7.27
CA GLU A 135 -8.04 -25.09 -8.30
C GLU A 135 -7.59 -24.35 -9.57
N ALA A 136 -8.35 -23.34 -10.01
CA ALA A 136 -7.95 -22.47 -11.11
C ALA A 136 -6.65 -21.71 -10.77
N SER A 137 -6.55 -21.15 -9.57
CA SER A 137 -5.35 -20.46 -9.08
C SER A 137 -4.14 -21.39 -8.99
N ARG A 138 -4.33 -22.65 -8.56
CA ARG A 138 -3.28 -23.68 -8.58
C ARG A 138 -2.80 -23.98 -9.99
N ARG A 139 -3.71 -24.13 -10.95
CA ARG A 139 -3.34 -24.32 -12.37
C ARG A 139 -2.58 -23.11 -12.92
N ASP A 140 -2.97 -21.89 -12.56
CA ASP A 140 -2.27 -20.68 -12.98
C ASP A 140 -0.87 -20.57 -12.34
N THR A 141 -0.70 -21.02 -11.10
CA THR A 141 0.62 -21.08 -10.46
C THR A 141 1.50 -22.18 -11.03
N GLU A 142 0.93 -23.33 -11.42
CA GLU A 142 1.65 -24.40 -12.12
C GLU A 142 2.08 -23.97 -13.55
N LEU A 143 1.31 -23.11 -14.21
CA LEU A 143 1.71 -22.49 -15.49
C LEU A 143 2.67 -21.30 -15.31
N SER A 144 2.70 -20.69 -14.12
CA SER A 144 3.55 -19.55 -13.74
C SER A 144 4.80 -19.96 -12.94
N THR A 145 5.14 -21.25 -12.87
CA THR A 145 6.48 -21.67 -12.44
C THR A 145 7.51 -21.47 -13.55
N PHE A 146 7.69 -20.22 -14.00
CA PHE A 146 9.02 -19.80 -14.45
C PHE A 146 9.88 -19.72 -13.20
N VAL A 147 10.45 -20.86 -12.79
CA VAL A 147 11.47 -20.92 -11.76
C VAL A 147 12.71 -20.23 -12.32
N VAL A 148 12.75 -18.90 -12.26
CA VAL A 148 13.97 -18.15 -12.53
C VAL A 148 14.90 -18.48 -11.37
N SER A 149 15.92 -19.30 -11.64
CA SER A 149 16.88 -19.67 -10.61
C SER A 149 17.54 -18.41 -10.05
N HIS A 150 17.83 -18.41 -8.75
CA HIS A 150 18.52 -17.29 -8.10
C HIS A 150 19.85 -16.96 -8.82
N GLU A 151 20.51 -17.96 -9.39
CA GLU A 151 21.70 -17.79 -10.24
C GLU A 151 21.44 -16.97 -11.50
N GLU A 152 20.31 -17.18 -12.20
CA GLU A 152 19.92 -16.37 -13.37
C GLU A 152 19.64 -14.92 -12.99
N VAL A 153 19.03 -14.69 -11.82
CA VAL A 153 18.81 -13.34 -11.29
C VAL A 153 20.14 -12.63 -11.01
N LEU A 154 21.10 -13.33 -10.40
CA LEU A 154 22.44 -12.79 -10.13
C LEU A 154 23.20 -12.47 -11.42
N LYS A 155 23.18 -13.38 -12.41
CA LYS A 155 23.79 -13.14 -13.73
C LYS A 155 23.19 -11.91 -14.42
N ARG A 156 21.87 -11.75 -14.41
CA ARG A 156 21.20 -10.57 -14.97
C ARG A 156 21.56 -9.28 -14.22
N ALA A 157 21.70 -9.35 -12.89
CA ALA A 157 22.10 -8.21 -12.08
C ALA A 157 23.54 -7.75 -12.38
N GLU A 158 24.46 -8.70 -12.54
CA GLU A 158 25.86 -8.42 -12.90
C GLU A 158 25.98 -7.84 -14.31
N GLN A 159 25.28 -8.40 -15.29
CA GLN A 159 25.23 -7.86 -16.66
C GLN A 159 24.71 -6.41 -16.66
N LYS A 160 23.68 -6.11 -15.86
CA LYS A 160 23.13 -4.75 -15.75
C LYS A 160 24.11 -3.78 -15.10
N LYS A 161 24.89 -4.22 -14.10
CA LYS A 161 25.97 -3.43 -13.49
C LYS A 161 27.09 -3.16 -14.49
N ALA A 162 27.52 -4.19 -15.24
CA ALA A 162 28.55 -4.07 -16.27
C ALA A 162 28.13 -3.10 -17.39
N ALA A 163 26.90 -3.22 -17.91
CA ALA A 163 26.38 -2.32 -18.95
C ALA A 163 26.31 -0.86 -18.48
N LYS A 164 25.89 -0.61 -17.22
CA LYS A 164 25.90 0.73 -16.63
C LYS A 164 27.31 1.31 -16.50
N ALA A 165 28.30 0.48 -16.13
CA ALA A 165 29.68 0.90 -16.02
C ALA A 165 30.27 1.26 -17.40
N ALA A 166 30.04 0.42 -18.41
CA ALA A 166 30.45 0.65 -19.80
C ALA A 166 29.85 1.95 -20.36
N SER A 167 28.55 2.18 -20.18
CA SER A 167 27.88 3.41 -20.63
C SER A 167 28.45 4.68 -19.97
N LYS A 168 28.81 4.62 -18.67
CA LYS A 168 29.46 5.74 -17.97
C LYS A 168 30.87 6.00 -18.50
N ALA A 169 31.65 4.94 -18.77
CA ALA A 169 33.00 5.06 -19.33
C ALA A 169 32.97 5.68 -20.74
N GLU A 170 32.05 5.24 -21.61
CA GLU A 170 31.89 5.77 -22.96
C GLU A 170 31.52 7.26 -22.95
N LYS A 171 30.60 7.68 -22.06
CA LYS A 171 30.24 9.10 -21.88
C LYS A 171 31.43 9.95 -21.42
N LYS A 172 32.29 9.43 -20.53
CA LYS A 172 33.52 10.13 -20.10
C LYS A 172 34.51 10.28 -21.25
N ALA A 173 34.78 9.21 -21.99
CA ALA A 173 35.69 9.22 -23.14
C ALA A 173 35.23 10.20 -24.24
N LYS A 174 33.92 10.23 -24.55
CA LYS A 174 33.34 11.17 -25.52
C LYS A 174 33.48 12.63 -25.08
N LYS A 175 33.35 12.91 -23.78
CA LYS A 175 33.52 14.26 -23.21
C LYS A 175 34.98 14.72 -23.26
N GLU A 176 35.92 13.82 -23.01
CA GLU A 176 37.36 14.09 -23.06
C GLU A 176 37.85 14.38 -24.48
N LYS A 177 37.49 13.54 -25.45
CA LYS A 177 37.78 13.74 -26.88
C LYS A 177 37.25 15.09 -27.40
N LYS A 178 36.09 15.53 -26.92
CA LYS A 178 35.52 16.86 -27.27
C LYS A 178 36.33 18.01 -26.65
N ARG A 179 36.86 17.86 -25.43
CA ARG A 179 37.70 18.87 -24.77
C ARG A 179 39.06 18.99 -25.46
N GLU A 180 39.69 17.87 -25.81
CA GLU A 180 40.97 17.83 -26.49
C GLU A 180 40.90 18.46 -27.90
N LYS A 181 39.86 18.12 -28.69
CA LYS A 181 39.61 18.76 -29.99
C LYS A 181 39.43 20.28 -29.89
N LYS A 182 38.81 20.78 -28.81
CA LYS A 182 38.68 22.22 -28.54
C LYS A 182 40.02 22.87 -28.18
N ARG A 183 40.87 22.21 -27.38
CA ARG A 183 42.22 22.69 -27.03
C ARG A 183 43.11 22.77 -28.26
N ALA A 184 43.19 21.71 -29.06
CA ALA A 184 43.96 21.69 -30.31
C ALA A 184 43.52 22.77 -31.32
N LYS A 185 42.20 23.05 -31.42
CA LYS A 185 41.70 24.15 -32.27
C LYS A 185 42.10 25.54 -31.75
N LYS A 186 42.17 25.74 -30.43
CA LYS A 186 42.65 27.00 -29.82
C LYS A 186 44.16 27.17 -30.02
N GLU A 187 44.95 26.11 -29.82
CA GLU A 187 46.41 26.05 -30.07
C GLU A 187 46.75 26.49 -31.51
N LYS A 188 46.11 25.85 -32.51
CA LYS A 188 46.31 26.17 -33.93
C LYS A 188 45.93 27.61 -34.26
N LYS A 189 44.94 28.20 -33.58
CA LYS A 189 44.57 29.62 -33.76
C LYS A 189 45.61 30.57 -33.16
N ARG A 190 46.17 30.26 -31.99
CA ARG A 190 47.25 31.05 -31.35
C ARG A 190 48.52 31.04 -32.21
N GLN A 191 48.98 29.86 -32.63
CA GLN A 191 50.15 29.73 -33.52
C GLN A 191 49.97 30.49 -34.85
N LYS A 192 48.75 30.51 -35.43
CA LYS A 192 48.46 31.30 -36.63
C LYS A 192 48.49 32.81 -36.39
N LYS A 193 48.09 33.29 -35.20
CA LYS A 193 48.17 34.71 -34.84
C LYS A 193 49.62 35.14 -34.62
N GLU A 194 50.40 34.41 -33.83
CA GLU A 194 51.82 34.70 -33.60
C GLU A 194 52.64 34.70 -34.90
N LYS A 195 52.38 33.74 -35.82
CA LYS A 195 53.01 33.74 -37.15
C LYS A 195 52.64 34.96 -38.00
N LYS A 196 51.44 35.53 -37.84
CA LYS A 196 51.05 36.78 -38.53
C LYS A 196 51.73 38.00 -37.91
N GLU A 197 51.75 38.11 -36.58
CA GLU A 197 52.41 39.22 -35.85
C GLU A 197 53.92 39.28 -36.09
N ASN A 198 54.60 38.13 -36.10
CA ASN A 198 56.03 38.08 -36.45
C ASN A 198 56.33 38.46 -37.90
N ARG A 199 55.39 38.23 -38.84
CA ARG A 199 55.54 38.68 -40.24
C ARG A 199 55.36 40.19 -40.38
N THR A 200 54.46 40.80 -39.61
CA THR A 200 54.27 42.26 -39.61
C THR A 200 55.42 42.98 -38.90
N ALA A 201 55.94 42.44 -37.79
CA ALA A 201 57.10 43.00 -37.10
C ALA A 201 58.40 42.96 -37.95
N LYS A 202 58.61 41.89 -38.73
CA LYS A 202 59.75 41.80 -39.67
C LYS A 202 59.61 42.74 -40.87
N LYS A 203 58.40 43.08 -41.31
CA LYS A 203 58.17 44.07 -42.38
C LYS A 203 58.28 45.52 -41.91
N ALA A 204 58.12 45.78 -40.61
CA ALA A 204 58.18 47.14 -40.03
C ALA A 204 59.61 47.63 -39.72
N LYS A 205 60.65 46.82 -39.95
CA LYS A 205 62.06 47.21 -39.75
C LYS A 205 62.88 46.99 -41.04
N PRO A 206 62.79 47.92 -42.00
CA PRO A 206 64.03 48.39 -42.61
C PRO A 206 64.11 49.93 -42.76
N GLY A 207 63.17 50.71 -42.21
CA GLY A 207 63.11 52.16 -42.43
C GLY A 207 63.82 53.05 -41.40
N LEU A 208 64.01 52.60 -40.16
CA LEU A 208 64.48 53.50 -39.08
C LEU A 208 66.00 53.66 -38.99
N ALA A 209 66.78 52.95 -39.82
CA ALA A 209 68.23 53.12 -39.90
C ALA A 209 68.67 54.16 -40.96
N MET A 210 67.79 54.57 -41.88
CA MET A 210 68.12 55.59 -42.88
C MET A 210 67.79 57.04 -42.46
N PHE A 211 67.06 57.24 -41.36
CA PHE A 211 66.67 58.60 -40.93
C PHE A 211 67.59 59.24 -39.88
N LEU A 212 68.49 58.47 -39.25
CA LEU A 212 69.44 58.97 -38.24
C LEU A 212 70.87 59.16 -38.77
N GLY A 213 71.12 58.85 -40.05
CA GLY A 213 72.41 59.08 -40.73
C GLY A 213 72.52 60.41 -41.48
N LEU A 214 71.49 61.25 -41.47
CA LEU A 214 71.40 62.46 -42.32
C LEU A 214 71.26 63.78 -41.53
N VAL A 215 71.77 63.86 -40.29
CA VAL A 215 71.78 65.09 -39.47
C VAL A 215 73.15 65.30 -38.78
N LEU A 216 74.24 64.98 -39.46
CA LEU A 216 75.59 65.19 -38.93
C LEU A 216 76.61 65.51 -40.04
N VAL A 217 76.23 66.40 -40.96
CA VAL A 217 77.15 67.10 -41.87
C VAL A 217 76.61 68.51 -42.04
N ASP A 218 77.28 69.48 -41.41
CA ASP A 218 77.42 70.91 -41.75
C ASP A 218 77.43 71.82 -40.51
N THR A 219 78.52 71.73 -39.75
CA THR A 219 79.06 72.87 -39.00
C THR A 219 80.59 72.81 -39.03
N LYS A 220 81.17 73.12 -40.20
CA LYS A 220 82.57 73.51 -40.30
C LYS A 220 82.75 74.46 -41.48
N GLU A 221 83.52 75.52 -41.22
CA GLU A 221 83.90 76.64 -42.09
C GLU A 221 82.86 77.78 -42.13
N GLY A 222 83.16 79.03 -41.78
CA GLY A 222 84.42 79.68 -41.46
C GLY A 222 84.32 81.15 -41.86
N PHE A 223 84.99 82.02 -41.08
CA PHE A 223 85.32 83.43 -41.34
C PHE A 223 84.23 84.50 -41.19
#